data_AF-A0A2M9P4K8-F1
#
_entry.id   AF-A0A2M9P4K8-F1
#
_cell.length_a   1.000
_cell.length_b   1.000
_cell.length_c   1.000
_cell.angle_alpha   90.00
_cell.angle_beta   90.00
_cell.angle_gamma   90.00
#
_symmetry.space_group_name_H-M   'P 1'
#
loop_
_entity.id
_entity.type
_entity.pdbx_description
1 polymer ?
#
loop_
_entity_poly.entity_id
_entity_poly.type
_entity_poly.pdbx_seq_one_letter_code
_entity_poly.pdbx_strand_id
1 'polypeptide(L)' 'MDNETSIDRNELLALTAEIVSAYVGNNALDTGTVPDMIGAVFAKLTEISNDEKPLPATLTPAVPIKR' A
#
# COMPACT_ATOMS: atom_id res chain seq x y z
N MET A 1 1.40 2.30 24.10
CA MET A 1 0.30 1.50 23.49
C MET A 1 0.54 1.63 22.00
N ASP A 2 1.53 0.91 21.51
CA ASP A 2 2.21 1.25 20.27
C ASP A 2 1.99 0.13 19.24
N ASN A 3 1.04 0.41 18.34
CA ASN A 3 0.98 -0.02 16.94
C ASN A 3 1.03 -1.52 16.61
N GLU A 4 -0.03 -2.28 16.95
CA GLU A 4 -0.33 -3.60 16.35
C GLU A 4 -1.21 -3.45 15.10
N THR A 5 -0.71 -2.85 14.03
CA THR A 5 -1.36 -2.97 12.70
C THR A 5 -0.35 -3.37 11.65
N SER A 6 0.40 -4.45 11.91
CA SER A 6 1.04 -5.20 10.84
C SER A 6 -0.04 -6.04 10.15
N ILE A 7 -0.45 -5.64 8.95
CA ILE A 7 -1.42 -6.41 8.17
C ILE A 7 -0.75 -7.70 7.69
N ASP A 8 -1.35 -8.84 8.02
CA ASP A 8 -0.82 -10.14 7.64
C ASP A 8 -0.95 -10.38 6.13
N ARG A 9 -0.02 -11.15 5.56
CA ARG A 9 -0.03 -11.47 4.12
C ARG A 9 -1.33 -12.13 3.66
N ASN A 10 -1.91 -13.00 4.49
CA ASN A 10 -3.18 -13.65 4.17
C ASN A 10 -4.34 -12.65 4.11
N GLU A 11 -4.32 -11.63 4.97
CA GLU A 11 -5.32 -10.58 4.98
C GLU A 11 -5.19 -9.68 3.74
N LEU A 12 -3.95 -9.32 3.35
CA LEU A 12 -3.70 -8.62 2.09
C LEU A 12 -4.22 -9.38 0.87
N LEU A 13 -4.05 -10.70 0.84
CA LEU A 13 -4.57 -11.55 -0.24
C LEU A 13 -6.10 -11.61 -0.24
N ALA A 14 -6.73 -11.71 0.93
CA ALA A 14 -8.17 -11.70 1.08
C ALA A 14 -8.78 -10.36 0.58
N LEU A 15 -8.23 -9.23 1.04
CA LEU A 15 -8.65 -7.89 0.60
C LEU A 15 -8.47 -7.70 -0.91
N THR A 16 -7.34 -8.16 -1.46
CA THR A 16 -7.11 -8.10 -2.91
C THR A 16 -8.18 -8.88 -3.68
N ALA A 17 -8.51 -10.09 -3.24
CA ALA A 17 -9.52 -10.92 -3.88
C ALA A 17 -10.93 -10.29 -3.79
N GLU A 18 -11.30 -9.71 -2.65
CA GLU A 18 -12.56 -8.99 -2.48
C GLU A 18 -12.67 -7.79 -3.41
N ILE A 19 -11.63 -6.95 -3.47
CA ILE A 19 -11.62 -5.75 -4.33
C ILE A 19 -11.72 -6.13 -5.82
N VAL A 20 -10.89 -7.08 -6.26
CA VAL A 20 -10.87 -7.49 -7.66
C VAL A 20 -12.18 -8.18 -8.04
N SER A 21 -12.73 -9.05 -7.19
CA SER A 21 -14.00 -9.73 -7.48
C SER A 21 -15.19 -8.76 -7.55
N ALA A 22 -15.25 -7.76 -6.67
CA ALA A 22 -16.26 -6.71 -6.72
C ALA A 22 -16.15 -5.88 -8.01
N TYR A 23 -14.93 -5.57 -8.44
CA TYR A 23 -14.71 -4.81 -9.67
C TYR A 23 -15.03 -5.62 -10.92
N VAL A 24 -14.49 -6.83 -11.05
CA VAL A 24 -14.73 -7.72 -12.21
C VAL A 24 -16.20 -8.14 -12.28
N GLY A 25 -16.85 -8.39 -11.14
CA GLY A 25 -18.27 -8.77 -11.10
C GLY A 25 -19.23 -7.68 -11.56
N ASN A 26 -18.81 -6.40 -11.50
CA ASN A 26 -19.64 -5.26 -11.86
C ASN A 26 -19.21 -4.55 -13.16
N ASN A 27 -18.13 -5.00 -13.81
CA ASN A 27 -17.58 -4.35 -15.00
C ASN A 27 -17.27 -5.37 -16.10
N ALA A 28 -17.53 -4.99 -17.35
CA ALA A 28 -17.10 -5.79 -18.50
C ALA A 28 -15.61 -5.52 -18.78
N LEU A 29 -14.78 -6.53 -18.61
CA LEU A 29 -13.32 -6.45 -18.74
C LEU A 29 -12.83 -7.58 -19.65
N ASP A 30 -11.71 -7.34 -20.33
CA ASP A 30 -10.99 -8.43 -20.98
C ASP A 30 -10.37 -9.35 -19.91
N THR A 31 -10.60 -10.66 -20.03
CA THR A 31 -10.10 -11.66 -19.08
C THR A 31 -8.56 -11.67 -19.03
N GLY A 32 -7.90 -11.25 -20.10
CA GLY A 32 -6.44 -11.09 -20.15
C GLY A 32 -5.90 -10.00 -19.21
N THR A 33 -6.74 -9.04 -18.80
CA THR A 33 -6.32 -7.89 -17.97
C THR A 33 -6.44 -8.15 -16.46
N VAL A 34 -7.15 -9.21 -16.08
CA VAL A 34 -7.40 -9.56 -14.66
C VAL A 34 -6.11 -9.87 -13.89
N PRO A 35 -5.13 -10.63 -14.43
CA PRO A 35 -3.88 -10.90 -13.72
C PRO A 35 -3.09 -9.63 -13.39
N ASP A 36 -3.04 -8.68 -14.32
CA ASP A 36 -2.34 -7.40 -14.12
C ASP A 36 -3.03 -6.56 -13.04
N MET A 37 -4.37 -6.55 -13.03
CA MET A 37 -5.14 -5.85 -12.00
C MET A 37 -4.90 -6.43 -10.60
N ILE A 38 -4.89 -7.76 -10.47
CA ILE A 38 -4.59 -8.43 -9.19
C ILE A 38 -3.21 -8.02 -8.69
N GLY A 39 -2.20 -8.04 -9.56
CA GLY A 39 -0.85 -7.63 -9.24
C GLY A 39 -0.77 -6.16 -8.78
N ALA A 40 -1.43 -5.26 -9.51
CA ALA A 40 -1.45 -3.84 -9.20
C ALA A 40 -2.12 -3.53 -7.85
N VAL A 41 -3.28 -4.14 -7.56
CA VAL A 41 -3.99 -3.94 -6.29
C VAL A 41 -3.17 -4.49 -5.12
N PHE A 42 -2.66 -5.72 -5.24
CA PHE A 42 -1.84 -6.33 -4.19
C PHE A 42 -0.58 -5.50 -3.89
N ALA A 43 0.11 -5.03 -4.93
CA ALA A 43 1.29 -4.18 -4.78
C ALA A 43 0.97 -2.86 -4.05
N LYS A 44 -0.16 -2.23 -4.40
CA LYS A 44 -0.60 -0.98 -3.75
C LYS A 44 -1.01 -1.18 -2.30
N LEU A 45 -1.74 -2.25 -1.99
CA LEU A 45 -2.08 -2.56 -0.60
C LEU A 45 -0.83 -2.89 0.22
N THR A 46 0.13 -3.61 -0.37
CA THR A 46 1.42 -3.91 0.26
C THR A 46 2.23 -2.64 0.53
N GLU A 47 2.24 -1.69 -0.41
CA GLU A 47 2.87 -0.37 -0.24
C GLU A 47 2.27 0.38 0.95
N ILE A 48 0.93 0.43 1.03
CA ILE A 48 0.21 1.11 2.12
C ILE A 48 0.45 0.41 3.47
N SER A 49 0.41 -0.92 3.52
CA SER A 49 0.65 -1.69 4.74
C SER A 49 2.08 -1.57 5.26
N ASN A 50 3.03 -1.32 4.36
CA ASN A 50 4.44 -1.16 4.69
C ASN A 50 4.87 0.30 4.79
N ASP A 51 3.95 1.27 4.70
CA ASP A 51 4.26 2.70 4.70
C ASP A 51 4.65 3.18 6.10
N GLU A 52 5.81 2.70 6.58
CA GLU A 52 6.66 3.41 7.52
C GLU A 52 7.16 4.66 6.79
N LYS A 53 6.31 5.70 6.80
CA LYS A 53 6.63 7.00 6.21
C LYS A 53 8.02 7.42 6.66
N PRO A 54 9.00 7.63 5.76
CA PRO A 54 10.32 8.05 6.17
C PRO A 54 10.16 9.35 6.97
N LEU A 55 10.61 9.32 8.23
CA LEU A 55 10.63 10.51 9.07
C LEU A 55 11.31 11.61 8.24
N PRO A 56 10.68 12.79 8.08
CA PRO A 56 11.29 13.87 7.32
C PRO A 56 12.69 14.10 7.87
N ALA A 57 13.69 14.06 6.98
CA ALA A 57 15.09 14.22 7.36
C ALA A 57 15.21 15.46 8.24
N THR A 58 15.82 15.29 9.42
CA THR A 58 16.00 16.40 10.36
C THR A 58 16.74 17.52 9.65
N LEU A 59 16.06 18.65 9.45
CA LEU A 59 16.67 19.80 8.79
C LEU A 59 17.75 20.34 9.71
N THR A 60 19.01 20.04 9.41
CA THR A 60 20.14 20.70 10.07
C THR A 60 20.21 22.14 9.54
N PRO A 61 20.27 23.14 10.43
CA PRO A 61 20.38 24.52 9.97
C PRO A 61 21.67 24.67 9.16
N ALA A 62 21.53 25.10 7.91
CA ALA A 62 22.64 25.31 6.98
C ALA A 62 23.59 26.43 7.44
N VAL A 63 23.23 27.16 8.49
CA VAL A 63 23.99 28.27 9.05
C VAL A 63 24.28 28.03 10.53
N PRO A 64 25.53 28.23 10.99
CA PRO A 64 25.86 28.20 12.40
C PRO A 64 25.12 29.32 13.14
N ILE A 65 24.44 28.99 14.24
CA ILE A 65 23.98 29.99 15.20
C ILE A 65 25.20 30.57 15.94
N LYS A 66 25.65 31.76 15.56
CA LYS A 66 26.61 32.51 16.38
C LYS A 66 25.94 32.94 17.69
N ARG A 67 26.61 32.65 18.80
CA ARG A 67 26.28 33.12 20.16
C ARG A 67 26.60 34.60 20.31
#